data_AF-K1T696-F1
#
_entry.id   AF-K1T696-F1
#
_cell.length_a   1.000
_cell.length_b   1.000
_cell.length_c   1.000
_cell.angle_alpha   90.00
_cell.angle_beta   90.00
_cell.angle_gamma   90.00
#
_symmetry.space_group_name_H-M   'P 1'
#
loop_
_entity.id
_entity.type
_entity.pdbx_description
1 polymer ?
#
loop_
_entity_poly.entity_id
_entity_poly.type
_entity_poly.pdbx_seq_one_letter_code
_entity_poly.pdbx_strand_id
1 'polypeptide(L)'
;NRARLCSKISETVKPSYTLWFDVDAKYADYLTESADAFVVALLPYAMNNSLNISAEAKMSKQLCFQLNEIFIPVLTKNSKLFNKISISAKELTQENYCCKNASATGFSRGVDSFDTICSLSENRTEKLSHLTFFNVGSHRSTANYTPEQSAELYENRLEIAKKSAKIFDMPLIDIN
;
A
#
# COMPACT_ATOMS: atom_id res chain seq x y z
N ASN A 1 2.11 19.93 -7.02
CA ASN A 1 3.49 19.62 -6.57
C ASN A 1 3.41 18.37 -5.71
N ARG A 2 4.09 17.28 -6.08
CA ARG A 2 3.98 15.97 -5.40
C ARG A 2 5.35 15.56 -4.85
N ALA A 3 5.36 14.92 -3.69
CA ALA A 3 6.53 14.31 -3.08
C ALA A 3 6.52 12.82 -3.38
N ARG A 4 7.69 12.25 -3.67
CA ARG A 4 7.81 10.88 -4.19
C ARG A 4 8.81 10.06 -3.38
N LEU A 5 8.41 8.83 -3.05
CA LEU A 5 9.26 7.78 -2.53
C LEU A 5 9.61 6.83 -3.69
N CYS A 6 10.90 6.57 -3.92
CA CYS A 6 11.36 5.75 -5.05
C CYS A 6 12.23 4.58 -4.58
N SER A 7 12.15 3.46 -5.30
CA SER A 7 13.11 2.36 -5.16
C SER A 7 13.45 1.76 -6.52
N LYS A 8 14.72 1.42 -6.70
CA LYS A 8 15.20 0.69 -7.88
C LYS A 8 14.95 -0.79 -7.65
N ILE A 9 14.14 -1.40 -8.52
CA ILE A 9 13.81 -2.81 -8.49
C ILE A 9 14.65 -3.53 -9.56
N SER A 10 15.31 -4.61 -9.18
CA SER A 10 16.11 -5.44 -10.08
C SER A 10 15.75 -6.92 -9.93
N GLU A 11 15.66 -7.61 -11.06
CA GLU A 11 15.43 -9.05 -11.17
C GLU A 11 16.49 -9.63 -12.12
N THR A 12 16.92 -10.88 -11.94
CA THR A 12 18.00 -11.50 -12.72
C THR A 12 17.77 -11.46 -14.24
N VAL A 13 16.52 -11.58 -14.68
CA VAL A 13 16.17 -11.75 -16.10
C VAL A 13 15.63 -10.46 -16.73
N LYS A 14 15.17 -9.50 -15.91
CA LYS A 14 14.48 -8.29 -16.39
C LYS A 14 15.32 -7.04 -16.18
N PRO A 15 15.23 -6.04 -17.07
CA PRO A 15 15.88 -4.76 -16.84
C PRO A 15 15.36 -4.14 -15.55
N SER A 16 16.27 -3.51 -14.79
CA SER A 16 15.87 -2.80 -13.58
C SER A 16 14.94 -1.64 -13.92
N TYR A 17 13.96 -1.39 -13.06
CA TYR A 17 13.03 -0.27 -13.20
C TYR A 17 12.88 0.46 -11.86
N THR A 18 12.28 1.66 -11.89
CA THR A 18 11.97 2.41 -10.67
C THR A 18 10.51 2.20 -10.32
N LEU A 19 10.26 1.63 -9.14
CA LEU A 19 8.94 1.65 -8.51
C LEU A 19 8.87 2.89 -7.63
N TRP A 20 7.71 3.55 -7.59
CA TRP A 20 7.55 4.77 -6.84
C TRP A 20 6.14 4.88 -6.27
N PHE A 21 6.03 5.65 -5.19
CA PHE A 21 4.77 6.14 -4.65
C PHE A 21 4.83 7.65 -4.54
N ASP A 22 3.74 8.36 -4.81
CA ASP A 22 3.68 9.80 -4.59
C ASP A 22 2.40 10.31 -3.93
N VAL A 23 2.58 11.42 -3.21
CA VAL A 23 1.54 12.13 -2.46
C VAL A 23 1.64 13.62 -2.73
N ASP A 24 0.58 14.38 -2.44
CA ASP A 24 0.70 15.84 -2.40
C ASP A 24 1.84 16.27 -1.47
N ALA A 25 2.62 17.28 -1.87
CA ALA A 25 3.84 17.69 -1.16
C ALA A 25 3.62 18.05 0.33
N LYS A 26 2.41 18.47 0.72
CA LYS A 26 2.05 18.72 2.13
C LYS A 26 2.09 17.46 3.02
N TYR A 27 2.07 16.27 2.41
CA TYR A 27 2.16 14.98 3.10
C TYR A 27 3.55 14.34 2.98
N ALA A 28 4.56 15.05 2.46
CA ALA A 28 5.90 14.50 2.25
C ALA A 28 6.51 13.89 3.51
N ASP A 29 6.29 14.52 4.66
CA ASP A 29 6.83 14.09 5.95
C ASP A 29 6.28 12.75 6.46
N TYR A 30 5.23 12.20 5.83
CA TYR A 30 4.67 10.88 6.14
C TYR A 30 5.27 9.77 5.27
N LEU A 31 6.07 10.10 4.25
CA LEU A 31 6.79 9.10 3.47
C LEU A 31 7.98 8.58 4.30
N THR A 32 8.14 7.26 4.34
CA THR A 32 9.26 6.62 5.05
C THR A 32 10.22 6.00 4.04
N GLU A 33 11.52 6.13 4.27
CA GLU A 33 12.56 5.50 3.43
C GLU A 33 12.69 3.99 3.68
N SER A 34 11.68 3.39 4.32
CA SER A 34 11.62 1.95 4.57
C SER A 34 11.30 1.17 3.30
N ALA A 35 11.73 -0.09 3.27
CA ALA A 35 11.37 -1.02 2.21
C ALA A 35 9.90 -1.47 2.28
N ASP A 36 9.19 -1.20 3.39
CA ASP A 36 7.89 -1.78 3.72
C ASP A 36 6.87 -1.61 2.57
N ALA A 37 6.71 -0.39 2.06
CA ALA A 37 5.76 -0.09 0.98
C ALA A 37 6.09 -0.85 -0.32
N PHE A 38 7.37 -0.93 -0.68
CA PHE A 38 7.83 -1.61 -1.89
C PHE A 38 7.69 -3.13 -1.78
N VAL A 39 8.02 -3.70 -0.62
CA VAL A 39 7.86 -5.13 -0.35
C VAL A 39 6.39 -5.54 -0.48
N VAL A 40 5.48 -4.78 0.14
CA VAL A 40 4.04 -5.07 0.08
C VAL A 40 3.51 -4.95 -1.35
N ALA A 41 3.91 -3.92 -2.10
CA ALA A 41 3.46 -3.74 -3.48
C ALA A 41 3.98 -4.83 -4.44
N LEU A 42 5.20 -5.32 -4.23
CA LEU A 42 5.79 -6.38 -5.05
C LEU A 42 5.34 -7.78 -4.64
N LEU A 43 4.74 -7.95 -3.45
CA LEU A 43 4.42 -9.25 -2.88
C LEU A 43 3.58 -10.16 -3.80
N PRO A 44 2.46 -9.70 -4.40
CA PRO A 44 1.66 -10.57 -5.28
C PRO A 44 2.43 -11.02 -6.52
N TYR A 45 3.21 -10.11 -7.12
CA TYR A 45 4.05 -10.40 -8.28
C TYR A 45 5.14 -11.43 -7.91
N ALA A 46 5.84 -11.22 -6.80
CA ALA A 46 6.90 -12.08 -6.35
C ALA A 46 6.39 -13.50 -6.02
N MET A 47 5.26 -13.60 -5.31
CA MET A 47 4.64 -14.89 -4.99
C MET A 47 4.15 -15.63 -6.24
N ASN A 48 3.55 -14.92 -7.21
CA ASN A 48 3.09 -15.53 -8.45
C ASN A 48 4.26 -16.06 -9.31
N ASN A 49 5.44 -15.42 -9.24
CA ASN A 49 6.62 -15.80 -10.02
C ASN A 49 7.67 -16.61 -9.22
N SER A 50 7.36 -17.01 -7.99
CA SER A 50 8.31 -17.74 -7.10
C SER A 50 9.63 -16.98 -6.87
N LEU A 51 9.56 -15.67 -6.70
CA LEU A 51 10.72 -14.81 -6.49
C LEU A 51 10.83 -14.43 -5.01
N ASN A 52 11.99 -14.69 -4.40
CA ASN A 52 12.29 -14.16 -3.07
C ASN A 52 12.54 -12.65 -3.14
N ILE A 53 12.20 -11.92 -2.09
CA ILE A 53 12.43 -10.48 -1.99
C ILE A 53 13.60 -10.23 -1.03
N SER A 54 14.59 -9.46 -1.50
CA SER A 54 15.70 -8.95 -0.69
C SER A 54 15.68 -7.42 -0.74
N ALA A 55 15.54 -6.77 0.42
CA ALA A 55 15.53 -5.33 0.54
C ALA A 55 16.89 -4.80 1.04
N GLU A 56 17.47 -3.84 0.31
CA GLU A 56 18.71 -3.17 0.73
C GLU A 56 18.45 -2.05 1.77
N ALA A 57 17.23 -1.52 1.80
CA ALA A 57 16.79 -0.54 2.80
C ALA A 57 16.30 -1.24 4.08
N LYS A 58 16.17 -0.46 5.17
CA LYS A 58 15.60 -0.96 6.43
C LYS A 58 14.15 -1.39 6.23
N MET A 59 13.74 -2.42 6.95
CA MET A 59 12.36 -2.91 6.94
C MET A 59 11.86 -3.09 8.36
N SER A 60 10.56 -2.92 8.58
CA SER A 60 9.94 -3.26 9.87
C SER A 60 10.15 -4.74 10.19
N LYS A 61 10.74 -5.02 11.36
CA LYS A 61 10.92 -6.38 11.90
C LYS A 61 9.58 -7.09 12.04
N GLN A 62 8.54 -6.35 12.48
CA GLN A 62 7.21 -6.90 12.65
C GLN A 62 6.58 -7.27 11.30
N LEU A 63 6.67 -6.38 10.30
CA LEU A 63 6.15 -6.67 8.96
C LEU A 63 6.86 -7.86 8.33
N CYS A 64 8.19 -7.90 8.39
CA CYS A 64 8.99 -8.99 7.85
C CYS A 64 8.60 -10.35 8.47
N PHE A 65 8.43 -10.40 9.81
CA PHE A 65 7.97 -11.60 10.51
C PHE A 65 6.55 -12.00 10.09
N GLN A 66 5.61 -11.06 10.10
CA GLN A 66 4.21 -11.34 9.75
C GLN A 66 4.06 -11.86 8.32
N LEU A 67 4.82 -11.31 7.37
CA LEU A 67 4.78 -11.77 5.99
C LEU A 67 5.35 -13.19 5.85
N ASN A 68 6.53 -13.46 6.39
CA ASN A 68 7.19 -14.77 6.26
C ASN A 68 6.49 -15.90 7.03
N GLU A 69 6.05 -15.63 8.27
CA GLU A 69 5.58 -16.68 9.18
C GLU A 69 4.06 -16.86 9.17
N ILE A 70 3.30 -15.84 8.76
CA ILE A 70 1.83 -15.86 8.85
C ILE A 70 1.19 -15.70 7.48
N PHE A 71 1.36 -14.53 6.85
CA PHE A 71 0.58 -14.15 5.68
C PHE A 71 0.88 -15.03 4.46
N ILE A 72 2.16 -15.17 4.09
CA ILE A 72 2.57 -15.99 2.94
C ILE A 72 2.19 -17.47 3.16
N PRO A 73 2.50 -18.11 4.30
CA PRO A 73 2.07 -19.48 4.55
C PRO A 73 0.56 -19.70 4.46
N VAL A 74 -0.25 -18.78 5.03
CA VAL A 74 -1.71 -18.87 4.94
C VAL A 74 -2.19 -18.77 3.49
N LEU A 75 -1.67 -17.83 2.70
CA LEU A 75 -2.08 -17.68 1.31
C LEU A 75 -1.74 -18.92 0.46
N THR A 76 -0.50 -19.41 0.57
CA THR A 76 -0.01 -20.57 -0.21
C THR A 76 -0.71 -21.88 0.15
N LYS A 77 -1.18 -22.02 1.39
CA LYS A 77 -1.99 -23.17 1.81
C LYS A 77 -3.39 -23.18 1.16
N ASN A 78 -3.93 -22.00 0.84
CA ASN A 78 -5.31 -21.83 0.39
C ASN A 78 -5.45 -21.46 -1.10
N SER A 79 -4.35 -21.15 -1.79
CA SER A 79 -4.37 -20.75 -3.21
C SER A 79 -3.23 -21.41 -3.98
N LYS A 80 -3.56 -22.01 -5.12
CA LYS A 80 -2.58 -22.55 -6.08
C LYS A 80 -1.92 -21.49 -6.95
N LEU A 81 -2.42 -20.24 -6.91
CA LEU A 81 -1.87 -19.13 -7.69
C LEU A 81 -0.57 -18.58 -7.09
N PHE A 82 -0.36 -18.78 -5.79
CA PHE A 82 0.75 -18.19 -5.07
C PHE A 82 1.73 -19.25 -4.56
N ASN A 83 3.01 -18.99 -4.76
CA ASN A 83 4.10 -19.82 -4.28
C ASN A 83 4.66 -19.26 -2.97
N LYS A 84 5.24 -20.16 -2.17
CA LYS A 84 5.97 -19.76 -0.96
C LYS A 84 7.27 -19.10 -1.38
N ILE A 85 7.51 -17.91 -0.85
CA ILE A 85 8.74 -17.13 -1.04
C ILE A 85 9.27 -16.70 0.33
N SER A 86 10.54 -16.30 0.40
CA SER A 86 11.14 -15.66 1.57
C SER A 86 11.36 -14.17 1.33
N ILE A 87 11.13 -13.37 2.37
CA ILE A 87 11.44 -11.94 2.39
C ILE A 87 12.55 -11.69 3.40
N SER A 88 13.56 -10.93 2.99
CA SER A 88 14.66 -10.50 3.85
C SER A 88 15.00 -9.04 3.61
N ALA A 89 15.62 -8.41 4.60
CA ALA A 89 16.12 -7.04 4.49
C ALA A 89 17.51 -6.96 5.12
N LYS A 90 18.34 -6.04 4.62
CA LYS A 90 19.69 -5.77 5.12
C LYS A 90 19.70 -5.40 6.61
N GLU A 91 18.68 -4.68 7.05
CA GLU A 91 18.47 -4.28 8.43
C GLU A 91 16.99 -4.34 8.79
N LEU A 92 16.67 -4.93 9.94
CA LEU A 92 15.33 -4.96 10.50
C LEU A 92 15.23 -3.98 11.68
N THR A 93 14.23 -3.12 11.66
CA THR A 93 14.01 -2.10 12.69
C THR A 93 12.72 -2.33 13.47
N GLN A 94 12.69 -1.84 14.71
CA GLN A 94 11.50 -1.70 15.55
C GLN A 94 11.20 -0.23 15.85
N GLU A 95 11.79 0.69 15.10
CA GLU A 95 11.53 2.12 15.22
C GLU A 95 10.05 2.42 14.91
N ASN A 96 9.45 3.26 15.74
CA ASN A 96 8.15 3.84 15.42
C ASN A 96 8.37 4.93 14.36
N TYR A 97 7.69 4.80 13.23
CA TYR A 97 7.72 5.83 12.20
C TYR A 97 7.05 7.11 12.74
N CYS A 98 7.57 8.28 12.34
CA CYS A 98 6.99 9.56 12.75
C CYS A 98 5.61 9.72 12.10
N CYS A 99 4.55 9.50 12.87
CA CYS A 99 3.18 9.62 12.37
C CYS A 99 2.56 10.99 12.68
N LYS A 100 3.27 11.93 13.32
CA LYS A 100 2.73 13.24 13.76
C LYS A 100 1.35 13.18 14.43
N ASN A 101 1.08 12.11 15.20
CA ASN A 101 -0.23 11.79 15.79
C ASN A 101 -1.39 11.64 14.78
N ALA A 102 -1.08 11.43 13.51
CA ALA A 102 -2.03 11.11 12.46
C ALA A 102 -2.14 9.59 12.30
N SER A 103 -3.37 9.12 12.14
CA SER A 103 -3.69 7.75 11.74
C SER A 103 -4.61 7.79 10.51
N ALA A 104 -4.43 6.81 9.62
CA ALA A 104 -5.16 6.74 8.36
C ALA A 104 -5.60 5.32 8.03
N THR A 105 -6.67 5.20 7.25
CA THR A 105 -7.17 3.91 6.73
C THR A 105 -7.51 4.02 5.25
N GLY A 106 -7.45 2.88 4.55
CA GLY A 106 -7.81 2.78 3.14
C GLY A 106 -9.31 2.97 2.94
N PHE A 107 -9.69 3.94 2.11
CA PHE A 107 -11.07 4.24 1.79
C PHE A 107 -11.42 3.84 0.36
N SER A 108 -11.79 2.57 0.19
CA SER A 108 -12.23 2.02 -1.10
C SER A 108 -13.69 2.33 -1.43
N ARG A 109 -14.46 2.86 -0.47
CA ARG A 109 -15.92 3.01 -0.50
C ARG A 109 -16.69 1.69 -0.51
N GLY A 110 -16.02 0.57 -0.24
CA GLY A 110 -16.67 -0.70 0.08
C GLY A 110 -17.25 -0.69 1.49
N VAL A 111 -18.23 -1.56 1.75
CA VAL A 111 -18.88 -1.68 3.07
C VAL A 111 -17.85 -1.92 4.19
N ASP A 112 -16.81 -2.72 3.94
CA ASP A 112 -15.75 -2.99 4.93
C ASP A 112 -14.94 -1.73 5.28
N SER A 113 -14.70 -0.84 4.31
CA SER A 113 -14.00 0.41 4.58
C SER A 113 -14.87 1.38 5.39
N PHE A 114 -16.19 1.37 5.17
CA PHE A 114 -17.14 2.13 5.99
C PHE A 114 -17.20 1.60 7.42
N ASP A 115 -17.33 0.29 7.58
CA ASP A 115 -17.34 -0.37 8.89
C ASP A 115 -16.06 -0.09 9.69
N THR A 116 -14.90 -0.13 9.02
CA THR A 116 -13.61 0.24 9.61
C THR A 116 -13.61 1.69 10.11
N ILE A 117 -14.10 2.63 9.30
CA ILE A 117 -14.16 4.06 9.67
C ILE A 117 -15.07 4.26 10.88
N CYS A 118 -16.29 3.70 10.87
CA CYS A 118 -17.22 3.81 11.99
C CYS A 118 -16.64 3.20 13.28
N SER A 119 -16.12 1.98 13.19
CA SER A 119 -15.55 1.25 14.33
C SER A 119 -14.36 1.97 14.96
N LEU A 120 -13.50 2.60 14.15
CA LEU A 120 -12.34 3.35 14.64
C LEU A 120 -12.70 4.75 15.13
N SER A 121 -13.79 5.35 14.62
CA SER A 121 -14.25 6.68 15.03
C SER A 121 -14.97 6.67 16.38
N GLU A 122 -15.65 5.57 16.71
CA GLU A 122 -16.50 5.50 17.91
C GLU A 122 -15.76 5.10 19.19
N ASN A 123 -14.61 4.39 19.13
CA ASN A 123 -14.19 3.59 20.29
C ASN A 123 -12.67 3.45 20.57
N ARG A 124 -11.80 4.41 20.23
CA ARG A 124 -10.36 4.31 20.59
C ARG A 124 -9.70 5.61 21.05
N THR A 125 -8.62 5.44 21.82
CA THR A 125 -7.68 6.47 22.28
C THR A 125 -6.97 7.19 21.12
N GLU A 126 -6.80 6.53 19.98
CA GLU A 126 -6.26 7.11 18.75
C GLU A 126 -7.39 7.26 17.74
N LYS A 127 -7.83 8.50 17.50
CA LYS A 127 -8.87 8.80 16.51
C LYS A 127 -8.28 8.76 15.10
N LEU A 128 -9.03 8.15 14.19
CA LEU A 128 -8.77 8.21 12.76
C LEU A 128 -8.76 9.68 12.31
N SER A 129 -7.76 10.08 11.53
CA SER A 129 -7.56 11.50 11.16
C SER A 129 -7.56 11.75 9.65
N HIS A 130 -7.23 10.72 8.86
CA HIS A 130 -7.11 10.81 7.40
C HIS A 130 -7.71 9.55 6.77
N LEU A 131 -8.13 9.69 5.52
CA LEU A 131 -8.48 8.57 4.64
C LEU A 131 -7.43 8.48 3.53
N THR A 132 -7.14 7.29 3.03
CA THR A 132 -6.24 7.10 1.88
C THR A 132 -6.94 6.45 0.70
N PHE A 133 -6.62 6.90 -0.50
CA PHE A 133 -7.06 6.31 -1.76
C PHE A 133 -5.84 5.87 -2.56
N PHE A 134 -5.76 4.59 -2.92
CA PHE A 134 -4.53 3.99 -3.47
C PHE A 134 -4.69 3.61 -4.95
N ASN A 135 -3.83 4.14 -5.81
CA ASN A 135 -3.73 3.73 -7.22
C ASN A 135 -2.85 2.48 -7.44
N VAL A 136 -3.06 1.43 -6.65
CA VAL A 136 -2.17 0.26 -6.59
C VAL A 136 -2.69 -0.95 -7.37
N GLY A 137 -3.42 -0.72 -8.47
CA GLY A 137 -3.83 -1.75 -9.43
C GLY A 137 -5.28 -2.23 -9.37
N SER A 138 -6.05 -1.91 -8.32
CA SER A 138 -7.49 -2.25 -8.21
C SER A 138 -8.41 -1.46 -9.15
N HIS A 139 -7.85 -0.46 -9.83
CA HIS A 139 -8.55 0.44 -10.75
C HIS A 139 -8.46 0.01 -12.21
N ARG A 140 -7.76 -1.10 -12.48
CA ARG A 140 -7.71 -1.73 -13.80
C ARG A 140 -8.83 -2.76 -13.86
N SER A 141 -9.76 -2.57 -14.79
CA SER A 141 -10.86 -3.52 -15.01
C SER A 141 -10.30 -4.86 -15.51
N THR A 142 -10.99 -5.96 -15.20
CA THR A 142 -10.77 -7.27 -15.85
C THR A 142 -11.21 -7.28 -17.31
N ALA A 143 -11.93 -6.24 -17.75
CA ALA A 143 -12.19 -5.97 -19.16
C ALA A 143 -10.99 -5.23 -19.76
N ASN A 144 -10.55 -5.63 -20.96
CA ASN A 144 -9.38 -5.11 -21.69
C ASN A 144 -9.38 -3.57 -21.90
N TYR A 145 -9.21 -2.80 -20.84
CA TYR A 145 -9.21 -1.33 -20.87
C TYR A 145 -7.88 -0.81 -21.37
N THR A 146 -7.94 0.29 -22.13
CA THR A 146 -6.73 1.05 -22.45
C THR A 146 -6.19 1.76 -21.19
N PRO A 147 -4.93 2.21 -21.20
CA PRO A 147 -4.38 3.04 -20.13
C PRO A 147 -5.22 4.27 -19.82
N GLU A 148 -5.77 4.92 -20.85
CA GLU A 148 -6.61 6.12 -20.73
C GLU A 148 -7.93 5.81 -20.03
N GLN A 149 -8.59 4.71 -20.41
CA GLN A 149 -9.83 4.27 -19.76
C GLN A 149 -9.61 3.90 -18.29
N SER A 150 -8.46 3.30 -17.98
CA SER A 150 -8.09 2.98 -16.59
C SER A 150 -7.83 4.26 -15.78
N ALA A 151 -7.19 5.26 -16.38
CA ALA A 151 -6.96 6.55 -15.75
C ALA A 151 -8.28 7.31 -15.52
N GLU A 152 -9.17 7.34 -16.52
CA GLU A 152 -10.50 7.95 -16.39
C GLU A 152 -11.33 7.29 -15.29
N LEU A 153 -11.30 5.95 -15.22
CA LEU A 153 -11.99 5.21 -14.15
C LEU A 153 -11.40 5.54 -12.77
N TYR A 154 -10.08 5.66 -12.67
CA TYR A 154 -9.40 6.07 -11.44
C TYR A 154 -9.88 7.45 -10.98
N GLU A 155 -9.79 8.45 -11.86
CA GLU A 155 -10.19 9.84 -11.57
C GLU A 155 -11.66 9.92 -11.15
N ASN A 156 -12.55 9.22 -11.87
CA ASN A 156 -13.96 9.17 -11.51
C ASN A 156 -14.19 8.56 -10.12
N ARG A 157 -13.48 7.48 -9.77
CA ARG A 157 -13.60 6.86 -8.45
C ARG A 157 -13.01 7.73 -7.35
N LEU A 158 -11.87 8.39 -7.61
CA LEU A 158 -11.23 9.34 -6.71
C LEU A 158 -12.15 10.52 -6.41
N GLU A 159 -12.77 11.12 -7.43
CA GLU A 159 -13.70 12.25 -7.24
C GLU A 159 -14.90 11.88 -6.39
N ILE A 160 -15.45 10.68 -6.58
CA ILE A 160 -16.55 10.23 -5.72
C ILE A 160 -16.04 9.92 -4.30
N ALA A 161 -14.84 9.34 -4.15
CA ALA A 161 -14.23 9.12 -2.84
C ALA A 161 -14.00 10.44 -2.09
N LYS A 162 -13.52 11.50 -2.76
CA LYS A 162 -13.39 12.84 -2.18
C LYS A 162 -14.74 13.38 -1.70
N LYS A 163 -15.82 13.16 -2.45
CA LYS A 163 -17.17 13.56 -2.02
C LYS A 163 -17.64 12.79 -0.80
N SER A 164 -17.44 11.47 -0.77
CA SER A 164 -17.83 10.63 0.37
C SER A 164 -16.98 10.89 1.62
N ALA A 165 -15.70 11.22 1.48
CA ALA A 165 -14.82 11.56 2.60
C ALA A 165 -15.33 12.75 3.43
N LYS A 166 -16.06 13.68 2.79
CA LYS A 166 -16.70 14.83 3.47
C LYS A 166 -17.73 14.42 4.52
N ILE A 167 -18.31 13.21 4.42
CA ILE A 167 -19.27 12.69 5.41
C ILE A 167 -18.58 12.49 6.76
N PHE A 168 -17.28 12.17 6.74
CA PHE A 168 -16.48 11.89 7.93
C PHE A 168 -15.66 13.11 8.42
N ASP A 169 -15.75 14.23 7.71
CA ASP A 169 -14.92 15.42 7.96
C ASP A 169 -13.40 15.11 7.99
N MET A 170 -12.97 14.17 7.15
CA MET A 170 -11.56 13.75 7.06
C MET A 170 -10.97 14.08 5.68
N PRO A 171 -9.71 14.56 5.63
CA PRO A 171 -8.99 14.69 4.37
C PRO A 171 -8.75 13.32 3.73
N LEU A 172 -8.96 13.24 2.41
CA LEU A 172 -8.59 12.09 1.60
C LEU A 172 -7.20 12.33 0.97
N ILE A 173 -6.27 11.43 1.22
CA ILE A 173 -4.93 11.42 0.63
C ILE A 173 -4.96 10.52 -0.59
N ASP A 174 -4.73 11.11 -1.76
CA ASP A 174 -4.51 10.40 -3.02
C ASP A 174 -3.06 9.91 -3.09
N ILE A 175 -2.87 8.59 -3.23
CA ILE A 175 -1.56 7.91 -3.27
C ILE A 175 -1.45 7.17 -4.59
N ASN A 176 -0.50 7.58 -5.44
CA ASN A 176 -0.18 6.90 -6.70
C ASN A 176 1.05 6.04 -6.58
#